data_AF-M6Q8I8-F1
#
_entry.id   AF-M6Q8I8-F1
#
_cell.length_a   1.000
_cell.length_b   1.000
_cell.length_c   1.000
_cell.angle_alpha   90.00
_cell.angle_beta   90.00
_cell.angle_gamma   90.00
#
_symmetry.space_group_name_H-M   'P 1'
#
loop_
_entity.id
_entity.type
_entity.pdbx_description
1 polymer ?
#
loop_
_entity_poly.entity_id
_entity_poly.type
_entity_poly.pdbx_seq_one_letter_code
_entity_poly.pdbx_strand_id
1 'polypeptide(L)'
;MNSVFDFLLGGIGNQVRIGKGGPQIKGSSSGLDIRLPDDSDFGTLRVAAPQFGNDAVNLDWIKGQVLSNWNTPVQSLADLRAISSFDRKDKQIREVEDELAFYQFDLESTAAVPDPHDVTRSIVPNDIVLPNPGRWLKTTARVQQHSQLLGLASSDDHPQYQLRSEKNLMNGFPGLSNDLGNPGIQLVSNGSIVSVIRSLATAAKSYFLPDKNGTIALDDPFIGATDTIAGAKGLVPVPLIADRERFLSGDGTWRTNFGSLKNSPLQNGSYTASKYERVLCDVSGGGISITLPLSPDDNVVVGILDISNLAGTYTITVLRSGRLIEDLPEDWQLDLDGGYWELAYSAQRGSWYFLSIPAYNNVSPSSGFITDSPLFTETSLSPSARAVKEYADTKDLTVLQSVALVGTMQEGSGNAPLGTLVKNAWFEGTTDSSGLCSVSTGLGNNILSVIASVSDGSGKWFSISTSGGANTLFYNDSGHVSVQFSGNPLFQMRAVRFKVEHK
;
A
#
# COMPACT_ATOMS: atom_id res chain seq x y z
N MET A 1 7.11 -54.76 18.65
CA MET A 1 8.39 -54.30 19.23
C MET A 1 9.43 -55.33 18.87
N ASN A 2 10.10 -55.13 17.72
CA ASN A 2 11.08 -56.08 17.23
C ASN A 2 12.40 -55.85 17.97
N SER A 3 12.86 -56.89 18.65
CA SER A 3 14.22 -57.01 19.16
C SER A 3 15.18 -57.04 17.97
N VAL A 4 15.77 -55.89 17.65
CA VAL A 4 16.91 -55.77 16.75
C VAL A 4 18.12 -56.32 17.51
N PHE A 5 18.63 -57.46 17.05
CA PHE A 5 19.88 -58.03 17.52
C PHE A 5 21.04 -57.17 16.99
N ASP A 6 21.50 -56.23 17.80
CA ASP A 6 22.78 -55.54 17.61
C ASP A 6 23.91 -56.49 18.06
N PHE A 7 24.66 -57.01 17.09
CA PHE A 7 25.96 -57.59 17.36
C PHE A 7 26.96 -56.44 17.62
N LEU A 8 27.10 -56.09 18.89
CA LEU A 8 28.33 -55.62 19.54
C LEU A 8 29.58 -56.16 18.79
N LEU A 9 30.67 -55.43 18.51
CA LEU A 9 31.48 -54.65 19.46
C LEU A 9 32.65 -53.96 18.71
N GLY A 10 32.92 -52.68 18.98
CA GLY A 10 34.18 -51.98 18.67
C GLY A 10 34.22 -51.31 17.30
N GLY A 11 34.11 -49.97 17.27
CA GLY A 11 34.12 -49.18 16.04
C GLY A 11 35.24 -49.61 15.09
N ILE A 12 34.92 -49.66 13.79
CA ILE A 12 35.90 -49.93 12.73
C ILE A 12 37.08 -49.00 13.03
N GLY A 13 38.23 -49.58 13.37
CA GLY A 13 39.43 -48.80 13.60
C GLY A 13 39.61 -47.85 12.41
N ASN A 14 40.18 -46.68 12.63
CA ASN A 14 40.34 -45.71 11.55
C ASN A 14 41.31 -46.18 10.44
N GLN A 15 41.64 -47.47 10.36
CA GLN A 15 42.49 -48.10 9.37
C GLN A 15 41.95 -49.50 9.00
N VAL A 16 41.88 -49.78 7.69
CA VAL A 16 41.52 -51.09 7.12
C VAL A 16 42.61 -51.50 6.14
N ARG A 17 43.30 -52.61 6.40
CA ARG A 17 44.35 -53.12 5.51
C ARG A 17 43.75 -54.02 4.42
N ILE A 18 44.07 -53.75 3.16
CA ILE A 18 43.61 -54.56 2.03
C ILE A 18 44.64 -55.66 1.75
N GLY A 19 44.33 -56.90 2.13
CA GLY A 19 45.19 -58.06 1.90
C GLY A 19 46.40 -58.15 2.85
N LYS A 20 47.08 -59.31 2.87
CA LYS A 20 48.23 -59.56 3.74
C LYS A 20 49.46 -58.81 3.21
N GLY A 21 49.71 -57.61 3.76
CA GLY A 21 50.83 -56.74 3.36
C GLY A 21 50.50 -55.75 2.25
N GLY A 22 49.23 -55.58 1.90
CA GLY A 22 48.80 -54.53 0.97
C GLY A 22 48.55 -53.18 1.64
N PRO A 23 48.25 -52.14 0.85
CA PRO A 23 48.02 -50.78 1.35
C PRO A 23 46.83 -50.71 2.33
N GLN A 24 46.86 -49.70 3.17
CA GLN A 24 45.85 -49.46 4.19
C GLN A 24 44.95 -48.28 3.81
N ILE A 25 43.65 -48.41 4.02
CA ILE A 25 42.69 -47.30 3.94
C ILE A 25 42.56 -46.72 5.35
N LYS A 26 42.94 -45.45 5.54
CA LYS A 26 42.94 -44.79 6.85
C LYS A 26 42.01 -43.59 6.88
N GLY A 27 41.01 -43.61 7.75
CA GLY A 27 40.16 -42.46 8.06
C GLY A 27 40.86 -41.47 9.01
N SER A 28 40.76 -40.19 8.69
CA SER A 28 41.15 -39.06 9.53
C SER A 28 39.95 -38.13 9.75
N SER A 29 40.09 -37.13 10.63
CA SER A 29 39.04 -36.13 10.83
C SER A 29 38.77 -35.27 9.59
N SER A 30 39.68 -35.26 8.62
CA SER A 30 39.60 -34.48 7.39
C SER A 30 39.30 -35.32 6.14
N GLY A 31 39.23 -36.65 6.23
CA GLY A 31 38.96 -37.48 5.05
C GLY A 31 39.43 -38.93 5.16
N LEU A 32 39.64 -39.56 4.01
CA LEU A 32 40.08 -40.95 3.87
C LEU A 32 41.34 -41.01 3.01
N ASP A 33 42.41 -41.56 3.57
CA ASP A 33 43.71 -41.70 2.94
C ASP A 33 43.95 -43.16 2.51
N ILE A 34 44.70 -43.35 1.44
CA ILE A 34 45.34 -44.64 1.11
C ILE A 34 46.80 -44.53 1.51
N ARG A 35 47.32 -45.48 2.29
CA ARG A 35 48.67 -45.46 2.86
C ARG A 35 49.42 -46.75 2.62
N LEU A 36 50.75 -46.68 2.68
CA LEU A 36 51.62 -47.85 2.61
C LEU A 36 51.33 -48.85 3.75
N PRO A 37 51.70 -50.13 3.62
CA PRO A 37 51.42 -51.16 4.62
C PRO A 37 52.01 -50.85 6.00
N ASP A 38 53.04 -50.02 6.08
CA ASP A 38 53.72 -49.58 7.30
C ASP A 38 53.31 -48.17 7.77
N ASP A 39 52.35 -47.53 7.09
CA ASP A 39 51.85 -46.17 7.39
C ASP A 39 52.95 -45.08 7.28
N SER A 40 54.04 -45.34 6.56
CA SER A 40 55.16 -44.41 6.39
C SER A 40 54.87 -43.26 5.42
N ASP A 41 54.04 -43.51 4.41
CA ASP A 41 53.67 -42.53 3.37
C ASP A 41 52.32 -42.88 2.72
N PHE A 42 51.82 -42.00 1.85
CA PHE A 42 50.64 -42.24 1.02
C PHE A 42 50.88 -43.40 0.04
N GLY A 43 49.89 -44.28 -0.08
CA GLY A 43 49.89 -45.39 -1.01
C GLY A 43 49.38 -44.97 -2.39
N THR A 44 49.93 -45.56 -3.45
CA THR A 44 49.49 -45.27 -4.82
C THR A 44 48.20 -46.00 -5.15
N LEU A 45 47.18 -45.28 -5.62
CA LEU A 45 46.04 -45.87 -6.30
C LEU A 45 46.39 -46.04 -7.78
N ARG A 46 46.45 -47.28 -8.27
CA ARG A 46 46.60 -47.51 -9.71
C ARG A 46 45.27 -47.20 -10.39
N VAL A 47 45.22 -46.08 -11.09
CA VAL A 47 44.15 -45.74 -12.03
C VAL A 47 44.42 -46.41 -13.38
N ALA A 48 43.38 -46.87 -14.06
CA ALA A 48 43.47 -47.43 -15.41
C ALA A 48 43.86 -46.33 -16.43
N ALA A 49 44.14 -46.70 -17.67
CA ALA A 49 44.29 -45.73 -18.76
C ALA A 49 42.97 -44.93 -18.91
N PRO A 50 43.03 -43.60 -19.08
CA PRO A 50 41.84 -42.78 -19.24
C PRO A 50 41.10 -43.15 -20.53
N GLN A 51 39.78 -43.30 -20.46
CA GLN A 51 38.91 -43.52 -21.60
C GLN A 51 38.22 -42.23 -22.05
N PHE A 52 37.98 -41.32 -21.09
CA PHE A 52 37.33 -40.03 -21.32
C PHE A 52 38.19 -38.88 -20.79
N GLY A 53 37.98 -37.67 -21.32
CA GLY A 53 38.80 -36.50 -20.99
C GLY A 53 38.72 -36.03 -19.53
N ASN A 54 37.75 -36.53 -18.76
CA ASN A 54 37.58 -36.19 -17.34
C ASN A 54 38.15 -37.26 -16.39
N ASP A 55 38.77 -38.30 -16.93
CA ASP A 55 39.31 -39.39 -16.13
C ASP A 55 40.60 -38.95 -15.40
N ALA A 56 40.73 -39.36 -14.14
CA ALA A 56 41.93 -39.08 -13.37
C ALA A 56 43.12 -39.89 -13.91
N VAL A 57 44.23 -39.20 -14.18
CA VAL A 57 45.47 -39.80 -14.69
C VAL A 57 46.59 -39.72 -13.65
N ASN A 58 47.51 -40.67 -13.68
CA ASN A 58 48.70 -40.61 -12.84
C ASN A 58 49.84 -39.81 -13.50
N LEU A 59 50.81 -39.40 -12.70
CA LEU A 59 51.95 -38.60 -13.16
C LEU A 59 52.79 -39.31 -14.22
N ASP A 60 52.93 -40.63 -14.14
CA ASP A 60 53.68 -41.42 -15.13
C ASP A 60 53.01 -41.42 -16.50
N TRP A 61 51.67 -41.49 -16.53
CA TRP A 61 50.89 -41.39 -17.75
C TRP A 61 51.02 -39.99 -18.37
N ILE A 62 50.94 -38.92 -17.56
CA ILE A 62 51.17 -37.54 -18.02
C ILE A 62 52.59 -37.40 -18.61
N LYS A 63 53.61 -37.93 -17.93
CA LYS A 63 54.99 -37.90 -18.41
C LYS A 63 55.16 -38.64 -19.73
N GLY A 64 54.57 -39.83 -19.84
CA GLY A 64 54.73 -40.71 -20.99
C GLY A 64 53.91 -40.32 -22.22
N GLN A 65 52.76 -39.67 -22.03
CA GLN A 65 51.80 -39.40 -23.11
C GLN A 65 51.63 -37.91 -23.44
N VAL A 66 52.01 -37.00 -22.53
CA VAL A 66 51.86 -35.55 -22.72
C VAL A 66 53.21 -34.84 -22.72
N LEU A 67 54.04 -35.07 -21.70
CA LEU A 67 55.32 -34.35 -21.57
C LEU A 67 56.41 -34.90 -22.50
N SER A 68 56.34 -36.19 -22.85
CA SER A 68 57.23 -36.84 -23.82
C SER A 68 57.07 -36.34 -25.26
N ASN A 69 55.98 -35.60 -25.54
CA ASN A 69 55.70 -35.07 -26.86
C ASN A 69 56.50 -33.78 -27.15
N TRP A 70 57.09 -33.13 -26.14
CA TRP A 70 57.95 -31.97 -26.36
C TRP A 70 59.36 -32.43 -26.73
N ASN A 71 59.92 -31.86 -27.80
CA ASN A 71 61.29 -32.16 -28.23
C ASN A 71 62.07 -30.88 -28.54
N THR A 72 63.36 -31.03 -28.86
CA THR A 72 64.28 -29.93 -29.08
C THR A 72 63.76 -28.94 -30.14
N PRO A 73 63.86 -27.62 -29.87
CA PRO A 73 63.59 -26.58 -30.85
C PRO A 73 64.43 -26.75 -32.12
N VAL A 74 63.93 -26.20 -33.22
CA VAL A 74 64.63 -26.10 -34.50
C VAL A 74 64.69 -24.63 -34.91
N GLN A 75 65.73 -24.25 -35.67
CA GLN A 75 65.91 -22.85 -36.07
C GLN A 75 64.84 -22.43 -37.08
N SER A 76 64.69 -23.19 -38.18
CA SER A 76 63.89 -22.78 -39.34
C SER A 76 62.86 -23.81 -39.80
N LEU A 77 61.93 -23.40 -40.67
CA LEU A 77 61.00 -24.32 -41.35
C LEU A 77 61.71 -25.37 -42.21
N ALA A 78 62.90 -25.06 -42.75
CA ALA A 78 63.69 -26.02 -43.50
C ALA A 78 64.20 -27.15 -42.59
N ASP A 79 64.64 -26.80 -41.38
CA ASP A 79 65.07 -27.76 -40.37
C ASP A 79 63.91 -28.61 -39.87
N LEU A 80 62.72 -28.01 -39.69
CA LEU A 80 61.50 -28.74 -39.35
C LEU A 80 61.13 -29.80 -40.41
N ARG A 81 61.29 -29.48 -41.70
CA ARG A 81 61.06 -30.43 -42.81
C ARG A 81 62.09 -31.55 -42.86
N ALA A 82 63.32 -31.28 -42.41
CA ALA A 82 64.44 -32.22 -42.47
C ALA A 82 64.41 -33.28 -41.34
N ILE A 83 63.51 -33.16 -40.36
CA ILE A 83 63.40 -34.12 -39.26
C ILE A 83 63.08 -35.52 -39.80
N SER A 84 63.93 -36.48 -39.44
CA SER A 84 63.81 -37.88 -39.82
C SER A 84 62.54 -38.53 -39.28
N SER A 85 62.07 -39.58 -39.93
CA SER A 85 60.93 -40.39 -39.45
C SER A 85 61.20 -41.07 -38.10
N PHE A 86 62.46 -41.26 -37.70
CA PHE A 86 62.83 -41.82 -36.39
C PHE A 86 62.64 -40.83 -35.24
N ASP A 87 62.93 -39.54 -35.49
CA ASP A 87 62.84 -38.48 -34.48
C ASP A 87 61.49 -37.77 -34.46
N ARG A 88 60.59 -38.17 -35.35
CA ARG A 88 59.26 -37.62 -35.56
C ARG A 88 58.19 -38.59 -35.06
N LYS A 89 57.67 -38.35 -33.86
CA LYS A 89 56.58 -39.12 -33.24
C LYS A 89 55.24 -38.42 -33.46
N ASP A 90 54.15 -39.19 -33.46
CA ASP A 90 52.81 -38.59 -33.51
C ASP A 90 52.58 -37.68 -32.30
N LYS A 91 51.89 -36.56 -32.53
CA LYS A 91 51.64 -35.47 -31.57
C LYS A 91 52.89 -34.82 -30.97
N GLN A 92 54.08 -35.08 -31.51
CA GLN A 92 55.30 -34.40 -31.09
C GLN A 92 55.20 -32.90 -31.40
N ILE A 93 55.59 -32.06 -30.44
CA ILE A 93 55.63 -30.60 -30.54
C ILE A 93 57.08 -30.15 -30.61
N ARG A 94 57.37 -29.22 -31.54
CA ARG A 94 58.66 -28.51 -31.63
C ARG A 94 58.44 -27.03 -31.81
N GLU A 95 59.30 -26.24 -31.19
CA GLU A 95 59.40 -24.80 -31.45
C GLU A 95 60.23 -24.57 -32.71
N VAL A 96 59.75 -23.68 -33.58
CA VAL A 96 60.52 -23.15 -34.72
C VAL A 96 60.85 -21.70 -34.37
N GLU A 97 62.11 -21.43 -34.08
CA GLU A 97 62.53 -20.15 -33.50
C GLU A 97 62.33 -18.98 -34.46
N ASP A 98 62.69 -19.14 -35.74
CA ASP A 98 62.53 -18.09 -36.75
C ASP A 98 61.05 -17.73 -37.00
N GLU A 99 60.14 -18.68 -36.79
CA GLU A 99 58.70 -18.49 -36.94
C GLU A 99 58.01 -18.04 -35.64
N LEU A 100 58.74 -18.06 -34.50
CA LEU A 100 58.22 -17.82 -33.16
C LEU A 100 56.94 -18.65 -32.87
N ALA A 101 56.90 -19.90 -33.35
CA ALA A 101 55.72 -20.73 -33.33
C ALA A 101 56.02 -22.20 -33.02
N PHE A 102 55.03 -22.87 -32.42
CA PHE A 102 55.09 -24.30 -32.16
C PHE A 102 54.39 -25.08 -33.27
N TYR A 103 55.02 -26.17 -33.72
CA TYR A 103 54.47 -27.10 -34.69
C TYR A 103 54.27 -28.46 -34.05
N GLN A 104 53.09 -29.04 -34.25
CA GLN A 104 52.76 -30.39 -33.83
C GLN A 104 52.76 -31.32 -35.04
N PHE A 105 53.47 -32.44 -34.95
CA PHE A 105 53.39 -33.48 -35.96
C PHE A 105 52.10 -34.28 -35.80
N ASP A 106 51.39 -34.47 -36.90
CA ASP A 106 50.24 -35.36 -36.99
C ASP A 106 50.51 -36.39 -38.08
N LEU A 107 50.65 -37.65 -37.67
CA LEU A 107 51.01 -38.76 -38.55
C LEU A 107 49.93 -39.07 -39.59
N GLU A 108 48.65 -38.78 -39.28
CA GLU A 108 47.50 -39.11 -40.12
C GLU A 108 46.99 -37.89 -40.93
N SER A 109 47.52 -36.70 -40.65
CA SER A 109 47.04 -35.48 -41.29
C SER A 109 47.26 -35.48 -42.81
N THR A 110 46.18 -35.18 -43.52
CA THR A 110 46.14 -34.98 -44.98
C THR A 110 45.91 -33.51 -45.35
N ALA A 111 46.17 -32.58 -44.42
CA ALA A 111 45.98 -31.15 -44.64
C ALA A 111 46.65 -30.68 -45.95
N ALA A 112 45.97 -29.77 -46.65
CA ALA A 112 46.43 -29.19 -47.91
C ALA A 112 47.76 -28.46 -47.68
N VAL A 113 48.74 -28.66 -48.56
CA VAL A 113 50.06 -28.00 -48.49
C VAL A 113 50.39 -27.36 -49.83
N PRO A 114 50.61 -26.03 -49.89
CA PRO A 114 50.45 -25.07 -48.78
C PRO A 114 48.97 -24.94 -48.35
N ASP A 115 48.72 -24.59 -47.09
CA ASP A 115 47.36 -24.30 -46.61
C ASP A 115 46.82 -23.05 -47.36
N PRO A 116 45.52 -23.04 -47.76
CA PRO A 116 44.96 -21.97 -48.58
C PRO A 116 44.93 -20.58 -47.92
N HIS A 117 45.00 -20.51 -46.59
CA HIS A 117 44.89 -19.27 -45.81
C HIS A 117 46.23 -18.83 -45.22
N ASP A 118 47.10 -19.78 -44.86
CA ASP A 118 48.46 -19.51 -44.36
C ASP A 118 49.44 -20.57 -44.84
N VAL A 119 50.32 -20.19 -45.77
CA VAL A 119 51.31 -21.09 -46.38
C VAL A 119 52.29 -21.73 -45.37
N THR A 120 52.44 -21.14 -44.17
CA THR A 120 53.32 -21.65 -43.11
C THR A 120 52.62 -22.61 -42.15
N ARG A 121 51.29 -22.75 -42.24
CA ARG A 121 50.48 -23.52 -41.30
C ARG A 121 50.65 -25.03 -41.42
N SER A 122 50.87 -25.51 -42.63
CA SER A 122 50.98 -26.93 -42.96
C SER A 122 52.32 -27.21 -43.64
N ILE A 123 53.19 -27.97 -42.98
CA ILE A 123 54.55 -28.24 -43.45
C ILE A 123 54.70 -29.75 -43.69
N VAL A 124 55.07 -30.11 -44.92
CA VAL A 124 55.34 -31.50 -45.33
C VAL A 124 56.82 -31.79 -45.08
N PRO A 125 57.16 -32.82 -44.29
CA PRO A 125 58.53 -33.30 -44.17
C PRO A 125 59.14 -33.78 -45.50
N ASN A 126 60.46 -33.67 -45.65
CA ASN A 126 61.17 -33.93 -46.91
C ASN A 126 61.06 -35.38 -47.39
N ASP A 127 60.84 -36.33 -46.48
CA ASP A 127 60.68 -37.76 -46.77
C ASP A 127 59.25 -38.16 -47.17
N ILE A 128 58.26 -37.26 -47.04
CA ILE A 128 56.86 -37.54 -47.35
C ILE A 128 56.49 -36.95 -48.72
N VAL A 129 56.03 -37.82 -49.61
CA VAL A 129 55.51 -37.43 -50.94
C VAL A 129 53.98 -37.35 -50.89
N LEU A 130 53.40 -36.24 -51.36
CA LEU A 130 51.95 -36.09 -51.47
C LEU A 130 51.36 -37.16 -52.43
N PRO A 131 50.20 -37.77 -52.11
CA PRO A 131 49.22 -37.39 -51.10
C PRO A 131 49.40 -38.08 -49.73
N ASN A 132 50.51 -38.76 -49.46
CA ASN A 132 50.68 -39.54 -48.23
C ASN A 132 50.49 -38.66 -46.97
N PRO A 133 49.85 -39.20 -45.91
CA PRO A 133 49.58 -38.47 -44.67
C PRO A 133 50.87 -38.17 -43.90
N GLY A 134 50.81 -37.19 -43.00
CA GLY A 134 51.93 -36.77 -42.14
C GLY A 134 52.29 -35.31 -42.35
N ARG A 135 51.85 -34.43 -41.45
CA ARG A 135 52.11 -32.97 -41.54
C ARG A 135 52.55 -32.42 -40.20
N TRP A 136 53.49 -31.49 -40.25
CA TRP A 136 53.68 -30.54 -39.16
C TRP A 136 52.60 -29.47 -39.28
N LEU A 137 51.77 -29.34 -38.27
CA LEU A 137 50.69 -28.38 -38.19
C LEU A 137 51.08 -27.30 -37.17
N LYS A 138 51.08 -26.04 -37.61
CA LYS A 138 51.29 -24.90 -36.73
C LYS A 138 50.21 -24.90 -35.66
N THR A 139 50.60 -25.09 -34.41
CA THR A 139 49.67 -25.04 -33.28
C THR A 139 49.26 -23.61 -33.03
N THR A 140 48.04 -23.42 -32.52
CA THR A 140 47.47 -22.10 -32.24
C THR A 140 48.04 -21.41 -31.00
N ALA A 141 49.19 -21.85 -30.47
CA ALA A 141 49.74 -21.35 -29.23
C ALA A 141 50.73 -20.18 -29.42
N ARG A 142 50.38 -19.03 -28.81
CA ARG A 142 51.14 -17.80 -28.54
C ARG A 142 51.24 -16.69 -29.62
N VAL A 143 50.51 -16.77 -30.73
CA VAL A 143 50.39 -15.60 -31.66
C VAL A 143 48.99 -15.41 -32.23
N GLN A 144 47.96 -15.93 -31.56
CA GLN A 144 46.65 -15.33 -31.76
C GLN A 144 46.73 -13.90 -31.24
N GLN A 145 46.55 -12.93 -32.13
CA GLN A 145 46.19 -11.59 -31.69
C GLN A 145 45.05 -11.71 -30.70
N HIS A 146 45.05 -10.85 -29.68
CA HIS A 146 44.03 -10.86 -28.63
C HIS A 146 42.60 -10.89 -29.20
N SER A 147 42.41 -10.36 -30.42
CA SER A 147 41.20 -10.42 -31.23
C SER A 147 40.67 -11.84 -31.48
N GLN A 148 41.51 -12.82 -31.82
CA GLN A 148 41.04 -14.18 -32.16
C GLN A 148 40.60 -15.02 -30.95
N LEU A 149 41.19 -14.81 -29.77
CA LEU A 149 40.74 -15.45 -28.52
C LEU A 149 39.38 -14.90 -28.04
N LEU A 150 39.06 -13.66 -28.45
CA LEU A 150 37.80 -12.99 -28.14
C LEU A 150 36.72 -13.21 -29.22
N GLY A 151 37.00 -13.99 -30.26
CA GLY A 151 36.07 -14.22 -31.37
C GLY A 151 35.90 -13.03 -32.32
N LEU A 152 36.82 -12.06 -32.29
CA LEU A 152 36.82 -10.90 -33.17
C LEU A 152 37.49 -11.28 -34.50
N ALA A 153 36.77 -11.12 -35.61
CA ALA A 153 37.29 -11.37 -36.95
C ALA A 153 38.43 -10.40 -37.29
N SER A 154 39.27 -10.75 -38.27
CA SER A 154 40.53 -10.09 -38.66
C SER A 154 40.46 -8.61 -39.10
N SER A 155 39.34 -7.92 -38.85
CA SER A 155 39.16 -6.51 -39.14
C SER A 155 38.56 -5.72 -37.97
N ASP A 156 38.38 -6.33 -36.79
CA ASP A 156 37.79 -5.66 -35.64
C ASP A 156 38.68 -5.81 -34.40
N ASP A 157 39.63 -4.89 -34.27
CA ASP A 157 40.58 -4.82 -33.15
C ASP A 157 39.99 -4.17 -31.90
N HIS A 158 38.66 -4.13 -31.74
CA HIS A 158 38.04 -3.49 -30.59
C HIS A 158 37.57 -4.54 -29.57
N PRO A 159 38.45 -4.98 -28.65
CA PRO A 159 37.97 -5.54 -27.41
C PRO A 159 37.22 -4.40 -26.72
N GLN A 160 35.90 -4.55 -26.59
CA GLN A 160 35.09 -3.80 -25.62
C GLN A 160 34.62 -2.38 -26.00
N TYR A 161 34.91 -1.84 -27.18
CA TYR A 161 34.39 -0.53 -27.59
C TYR A 161 33.71 -0.58 -28.95
N GLN A 162 32.41 -0.32 -28.96
CA GLN A 162 31.61 -0.16 -30.18
C GLN A 162 32.14 1.03 -30.99
N LEU A 163 32.23 0.87 -32.31
CA LEU A 163 32.77 1.90 -33.21
C LEU A 163 31.86 3.13 -33.22
N ARG A 164 32.41 4.35 -33.24
CA ARG A 164 31.60 5.59 -33.33
C ARG A 164 30.64 5.58 -34.55
N SER A 165 31.00 4.88 -35.62
CA SER A 165 30.19 4.68 -36.83
C SER A 165 29.00 3.74 -36.64
N GLU A 166 29.00 2.90 -35.61
CA GLU A 166 27.90 1.99 -35.26
C GLU A 166 26.82 2.68 -34.41
N LYS A 167 27.07 3.91 -33.98
CA LYS A 167 26.09 4.73 -33.26
C LYS A 167 24.82 4.88 -34.12
N ASN A 168 23.66 4.49 -33.59
CA ASN A 168 22.32 4.59 -34.20
C ASN A 168 22.06 3.75 -35.47
N LEU A 169 22.91 2.77 -35.81
CA LEU A 169 22.59 1.79 -36.86
C LEU A 169 21.58 0.75 -36.36
N MET A 170 20.86 0.09 -37.28
CA MET A 170 19.81 -0.91 -36.97
C MET A 170 20.28 -2.04 -36.03
N ASN A 171 21.57 -2.40 -36.08
CA ASN A 171 22.20 -3.42 -35.23
C ASN A 171 23.38 -2.85 -34.40
N GLY A 172 23.45 -1.52 -34.25
CA GLY A 172 24.49 -0.84 -33.49
C GLY A 172 24.02 -0.40 -32.09
N PHE A 173 24.75 0.50 -31.44
CA PHE A 173 24.38 0.99 -30.11
C PHE A 173 23.61 2.30 -30.13
N PRO A 174 22.67 2.50 -29.19
CA PRO A 174 21.91 3.73 -29.08
C PRO A 174 22.83 4.89 -28.69
N GLY A 175 22.85 5.91 -29.54
CA GLY A 175 23.58 7.13 -29.31
C GLY A 175 22.83 8.14 -28.45
N LEU A 176 23.57 8.93 -27.67
CA LEU A 176 23.06 10.19 -27.15
C LEU A 176 22.94 11.18 -28.32
N SER A 177 21.78 11.25 -28.99
CA SER A 177 21.52 12.25 -30.03
C SER A 177 20.03 12.47 -30.27
N ASN A 178 19.71 13.66 -30.79
CA ASN A 178 18.37 14.21 -31.05
C ASN A 178 17.67 13.55 -32.27
N ASP A 179 18.00 12.30 -32.57
CA ASP A 179 17.54 11.61 -33.77
C ASP A 179 16.16 10.98 -33.54
N LEU A 180 15.23 11.21 -34.46
CA LEU A 180 13.82 10.79 -34.34
C LEU A 180 13.62 9.27 -34.47
N GLY A 181 14.62 8.55 -35.02
CA GLY A 181 14.53 7.11 -35.29
C GLY A 181 14.94 6.19 -34.14
N ASN A 182 15.73 6.66 -33.16
CA ASN A 182 16.10 5.91 -31.97
C ASN A 182 16.57 6.86 -30.86
N PRO A 183 15.64 7.43 -30.07
CA PRO A 183 15.94 8.63 -29.32
C PRO A 183 16.72 8.37 -28.00
N GLY A 184 17.03 7.12 -27.66
CA GLY A 184 17.91 6.79 -26.53
C GLY A 184 17.48 7.36 -25.16
N ILE A 185 18.43 7.39 -24.23
CA ILE A 185 18.30 7.98 -22.88
C ILE A 185 19.17 9.24 -22.84
N GLN A 186 18.63 10.39 -22.42
CA GLN A 186 19.40 11.63 -22.26
C GLN A 186 19.68 11.90 -20.78
N LEU A 187 20.94 12.22 -20.45
CA LEU A 187 21.34 12.81 -19.17
C LEU A 187 21.48 14.33 -19.37
N VAL A 188 20.59 15.11 -18.77
CA VAL A 188 20.63 16.58 -18.85
C VAL A 188 21.15 17.13 -17.53
N SER A 189 22.19 17.98 -17.59
CA SER A 189 22.65 18.80 -16.47
C SER A 189 22.40 20.26 -16.82
N ASN A 190 21.41 20.88 -16.18
CA ASN A 190 20.92 22.20 -16.56
C ASN A 190 21.55 23.31 -15.71
N GLY A 191 22.88 23.30 -15.60
CA GLY A 191 23.67 24.37 -14.95
C GLY A 191 23.54 24.48 -13.42
N SER A 192 22.60 23.75 -12.81
CA SER A 192 22.52 23.50 -11.37
C SER A 192 22.48 21.99 -11.16
N ILE A 193 22.91 21.51 -10.00
CA ILE A 193 23.21 20.10 -9.64
C ILE A 193 21.97 19.20 -9.75
N VAL A 194 21.49 18.96 -10.98
CA VAL A 194 20.28 18.20 -11.27
C VAL A 194 20.59 17.36 -12.49
N SER A 195 20.91 16.10 -12.24
CA SER A 195 21.02 15.09 -13.29
C SER A 195 19.65 14.44 -13.47
N VAL A 196 19.08 14.54 -14.66
CA VAL A 196 17.77 13.93 -14.97
C VAL A 196 17.94 12.83 -16.00
N ILE A 197 17.40 11.64 -15.73
CA ILE A 197 17.20 10.59 -16.72
C ILE A 197 15.81 10.76 -17.32
N ARG A 198 15.73 10.95 -18.63
CA ARG A 198 14.44 10.98 -19.35
C ARG A 198 14.45 10.03 -20.54
N SER A 199 13.31 9.38 -20.77
CA SER A 199 13.05 8.71 -22.05
C SER A 199 12.64 9.77 -23.07
N LEU A 200 13.41 9.88 -24.16
CA LEU A 200 13.11 10.79 -25.25
C LEU A 200 12.01 10.23 -26.19
N ALA A 201 11.69 8.93 -26.10
CA ALA A 201 10.63 8.30 -26.91
C ALA A 201 9.21 8.62 -26.43
N THR A 202 9.00 8.75 -25.12
CA THR A 202 7.65 8.96 -24.56
C THR A 202 7.49 10.33 -23.90
N ALA A 203 8.58 11.03 -23.55
CA ALA A 203 8.59 12.28 -22.77
C ALA A 203 7.74 12.26 -21.47
N ALA A 204 7.22 11.09 -21.07
CA ALA A 204 6.18 10.96 -20.06
C ALA A 204 6.75 10.78 -18.64
N LYS A 205 8.02 10.38 -18.51
CA LYS A 205 8.67 10.17 -17.20
C LYS A 205 10.10 10.69 -17.20
N SER A 206 10.39 11.48 -16.18
CA SER A 206 11.71 12.00 -15.84
C SER A 206 12.07 11.47 -14.47
N TYR A 207 13.27 10.91 -14.31
CA TYR A 207 13.80 10.44 -13.03
C TYR A 207 14.92 11.39 -12.59
N PHE A 208 14.71 12.07 -11.47
CA PHE A 208 15.73 12.90 -10.85
C PHE A 208 16.76 12.00 -10.15
N LEU A 209 18.03 12.21 -10.45
CA LEU A 209 19.12 11.49 -9.80
C LEU A 209 19.59 12.26 -8.55
N PRO A 210 20.07 11.53 -7.51
CA PRO A 210 20.71 12.15 -6.36
C PRO A 210 21.99 12.88 -6.74
N ASP A 211 22.32 13.92 -5.97
CA ASP A 211 23.56 14.66 -6.08
C ASP A 211 24.76 13.86 -5.51
N LYS A 212 25.95 14.47 -5.52
CA LYS A 212 27.18 13.85 -5.02
C LYS A 212 27.15 13.46 -3.54
N ASN A 213 26.20 13.99 -2.77
CA ASN A 213 26.03 13.70 -1.35
C ASN A 213 24.89 12.69 -1.10
N GLY A 214 24.24 12.17 -2.15
CA GLY A 214 23.11 11.26 -2.04
C GLY A 214 21.75 11.96 -1.89
N THR A 215 21.71 13.29 -2.01
CA THR A 215 20.49 14.07 -1.86
C THR A 215 19.74 14.16 -3.19
N ILE A 216 18.49 13.69 -3.23
CA ILE A 216 17.65 13.81 -4.43
C ILE A 216 17.33 15.30 -4.65
N ALA A 217 17.46 15.79 -5.89
CA ALA A 217 17.29 17.20 -6.27
C ALA A 217 15.86 17.78 -6.11
N LEU A 218 15.02 17.15 -5.28
CA LEU A 218 13.69 17.60 -4.88
C LEU A 218 13.63 17.99 -3.39
N ASP A 219 14.79 18.15 -2.72
CA ASP A 219 14.91 18.63 -1.34
C ASP A 219 14.52 20.12 -1.16
N ASP A 220 13.55 20.63 -1.95
CA ASP A 220 12.77 21.75 -1.47
C ASP A 220 11.99 21.22 -0.26
N PRO A 221 12.27 21.71 0.97
CA PRO A 221 11.56 21.23 2.15
C PRO A 221 10.07 21.47 1.92
N PHE A 222 9.24 20.51 2.32
CA PHE A 222 7.79 20.73 2.32
C PHE A 222 7.50 21.96 3.20
N ILE A 223 6.87 22.97 2.61
CA ILE A 223 6.40 24.16 3.32
C ILE A 223 4.87 24.10 3.29
N GLY A 224 4.24 24.11 4.47
CA GLY A 224 2.79 24.16 4.58
C GLY A 224 2.20 25.46 4.01
N ALA A 225 0.94 25.41 3.59
CA ALA A 225 0.23 26.62 3.18
C ALA A 225 -0.02 27.56 4.37
N THR A 226 0.00 28.87 4.12
CA THR A 226 -0.37 29.92 5.08
C THR A 226 -1.75 30.49 4.71
N ASP A 227 -2.26 31.41 5.51
CA ASP A 227 -3.55 32.08 5.25
C ASP A 227 -3.55 32.91 3.97
N THR A 228 -2.37 33.29 3.46
CA THR A 228 -2.22 34.22 2.32
C THR A 228 -1.37 33.68 1.18
N ILE A 229 -0.63 32.58 1.39
CA ILE A 229 0.32 32.03 0.42
C ILE A 229 0.20 30.50 0.40
N ALA A 230 0.12 29.92 -0.80
CA ALA A 230 0.20 28.46 -0.97
C ALA A 230 1.57 27.94 -0.49
N GLY A 231 1.62 26.68 -0.07
CA GLY A 231 2.87 26.08 0.37
C GLY A 231 3.77 25.69 -0.81
N ALA A 232 4.91 25.07 -0.49
CA ALA A 232 5.83 24.53 -1.48
C ALA A 232 5.67 23.01 -1.56
N LYS A 233 5.74 22.46 -2.78
CA LYS A 233 5.88 21.01 -2.93
C LYS A 233 7.24 20.60 -2.36
N GLY A 234 7.21 19.55 -1.54
CA GLY A 234 8.35 18.66 -1.38
C GLY A 234 8.09 17.41 -2.23
N LEU A 235 8.00 16.25 -1.56
CA LEU A 235 7.61 14.96 -2.16
C LEU A 235 6.09 14.72 -2.18
N VAL A 236 5.30 15.75 -1.88
CA VAL A 236 3.85 15.71 -1.72
C VAL A 236 3.20 16.73 -2.65
N PRO A 237 1.91 16.57 -3.02
CA PRO A 237 1.19 17.59 -3.79
C PRO A 237 1.25 18.95 -3.11
N VAL A 238 1.39 20.03 -3.89
CA VAL A 238 1.46 21.39 -3.35
C VAL A 238 0.18 21.68 -2.53
N PRO A 239 0.28 22.08 -1.25
CA PRO A 239 -0.88 22.52 -0.50
C PRO A 239 -1.28 23.93 -0.96
N LEU A 240 -2.53 24.11 -1.36
CA LEU A 240 -3.11 25.42 -1.66
C LEU A 240 -3.44 26.17 -0.37
N ILE A 241 -3.72 27.48 -0.46
CA ILE A 241 -4.18 28.30 0.68
C ILE A 241 -5.41 27.68 1.37
N ALA A 242 -6.28 27.04 0.59
CA ALA A 242 -7.47 26.32 1.09
C ALA A 242 -7.14 24.99 1.78
N ASP A 243 -5.91 24.49 1.65
CA ASP A 243 -5.45 23.22 2.24
C ASP A 243 -4.71 23.41 3.57
N ARG A 244 -4.62 24.64 4.11
CA ARG A 244 -3.83 24.97 5.31
C ARG A 244 -4.22 24.18 6.58
N GLU A 245 -5.46 23.69 6.66
CA GLU A 245 -5.98 22.86 7.76
C GLU A 245 -6.21 21.39 7.34
N ARG A 246 -5.62 20.97 6.21
CA ARG A 246 -5.75 19.61 5.70
C ARG A 246 -4.52 18.78 6.04
N PHE A 247 -4.72 17.47 6.15
CA PHE A 247 -3.64 16.50 6.23
C PHE A 247 -3.54 15.71 4.93
N LEU A 248 -2.34 15.20 4.63
CA LEU A 248 -2.12 14.33 3.47
C LEU A 248 -2.49 12.90 3.83
N SER A 249 -3.49 12.32 3.17
CA SER A 249 -3.81 10.90 3.32
C SER A 249 -2.88 10.01 2.52
N GLY A 250 -2.80 8.72 2.89
CA GLY A 250 -1.93 7.73 2.22
C GLY A 250 -2.25 7.48 0.74
N ASP A 251 -3.39 7.95 0.25
CA ASP A 251 -3.75 7.96 -1.18
C ASP A 251 -3.20 9.18 -1.95
N GLY A 252 -2.45 10.06 -1.29
CA GLY A 252 -1.85 11.25 -1.89
C GLY A 252 -2.81 12.43 -2.06
N THR A 253 -3.95 12.46 -1.36
CA THR A 253 -4.90 13.59 -1.41
C THR A 253 -4.93 14.40 -0.12
N TRP A 254 -5.17 15.72 -0.22
CA TRP A 254 -5.37 16.58 0.94
C TRP A 254 -6.79 16.42 1.48
N ARG A 255 -6.93 16.08 2.77
CA ARG A 255 -8.22 15.86 3.43
C ARG A 255 -8.39 16.78 4.62
N THR A 256 -9.61 17.28 4.81
CA THR A 256 -9.96 18.12 5.97
C THR A 256 -9.80 17.32 7.27
N ASN A 257 -9.13 17.90 8.26
CA ASN A 257 -9.11 17.38 9.61
C ASN A 257 -10.47 17.66 10.28
N PHE A 258 -11.22 16.61 10.62
CA PHE A 258 -12.55 16.72 11.23
C PHE A 258 -12.57 16.44 12.74
N GLY A 259 -11.44 16.57 13.46
CA GLY A 259 -11.47 16.49 14.92
C GLY A 259 -10.26 15.86 15.61
N SER A 260 -9.11 15.72 14.95
CA SER A 260 -7.88 15.33 15.65
C SER A 260 -7.23 16.57 16.25
N LEU A 261 -7.36 16.72 17.56
CA LEU A 261 -6.68 17.74 18.36
C LEU A 261 -5.25 17.31 18.67
N LYS A 262 -4.29 18.22 18.49
CA LYS A 262 -2.90 18.03 18.92
C LYS A 262 -2.78 18.31 20.41
N ASN A 263 -2.12 17.45 21.18
CA ASN A 263 -1.88 17.73 22.60
C ASN A 263 -0.88 18.89 22.77
N SER A 264 -1.14 19.76 23.74
CA SER A 264 -0.16 20.71 24.25
C SER A 264 0.87 19.97 25.12
N PRO A 265 2.04 20.57 25.38
CA PRO A 265 2.82 20.21 26.58
C PRO A 265 1.93 20.36 27.83
N LEU A 266 2.27 19.63 28.91
CA LEU A 266 1.57 19.77 30.19
C LEU A 266 1.64 21.21 30.70
N GLN A 267 0.49 21.82 30.96
CA GLN A 267 0.35 23.21 31.42
C GLN A 267 0.03 23.26 32.91
N ASN A 268 0.90 23.91 33.68
CA ASN A 268 0.76 24.13 35.12
C ASN A 268 0.60 25.62 35.49
N GLY A 269 0.23 26.45 34.51
CA GLY A 269 0.00 27.88 34.65
C GLY A 269 -0.93 28.39 33.54
N SER A 270 -1.21 29.69 33.51
CA SER A 270 -2.07 30.28 32.49
C SER A 270 -1.50 30.08 31.08
N TYR A 271 -2.36 29.68 30.14
CA TYR A 271 -1.96 29.29 28.79
C TYR A 271 -2.94 29.82 27.74
N THR A 272 -2.45 30.12 26.53
CA THR A 272 -3.30 30.51 25.40
C THR A 272 -3.38 29.35 24.42
N ALA A 273 -4.58 28.81 24.23
CA ALA A 273 -4.81 27.68 23.35
C ALA A 273 -4.66 28.07 21.87
N SER A 274 -4.04 27.19 21.10
CA SER A 274 -3.96 27.26 19.65
C SER A 274 -5.20 26.63 19.00
N LYS A 275 -5.43 26.90 17.71
CA LYS A 275 -6.44 26.20 16.92
C LYS A 275 -6.14 24.69 16.88
N TYR A 276 -7.18 23.86 17.00
CA TYR A 276 -7.08 22.38 16.95
C TYR A 276 -6.11 21.79 17.98
N GLU A 277 -6.03 22.42 19.15
CA GLU A 277 -5.20 21.97 20.27
C GLU A 277 -6.05 21.38 21.40
N ARG A 278 -5.55 20.34 22.04
CA ARG A 278 -6.00 19.85 23.34
C ARG A 278 -5.02 20.32 24.40
N VAL A 279 -5.44 21.24 25.24
CA VAL A 279 -4.64 21.74 26.35
C VAL A 279 -4.68 20.72 27.48
N LEU A 280 -3.51 20.22 27.86
CA LEU A 280 -3.32 19.30 28.98
C LEU A 280 -3.07 20.12 30.25
N CYS A 281 -4.05 20.15 31.15
CA CYS A 281 -4.02 20.97 32.35
C CYS A 281 -3.60 20.16 33.58
N ASP A 282 -2.60 20.65 34.31
CA ASP A 282 -2.24 20.19 35.65
C ASP A 282 -2.51 21.31 36.66
N VAL A 283 -3.59 21.17 37.42
CA VAL A 283 -4.03 22.14 38.44
C VAL A 283 -3.64 21.73 39.86
N SER A 284 -2.73 20.76 40.03
CA SER A 284 -2.28 20.30 41.36
C SER A 284 -1.64 21.40 42.22
N GLY A 285 -1.08 22.45 41.59
CA GLY A 285 -0.49 23.62 42.24
C GLY A 285 -1.43 24.82 42.44
N GLY A 286 -2.69 24.74 41.98
CA GLY A 286 -3.65 25.84 41.98
C GLY A 286 -4.40 25.98 40.65
N GLY A 287 -5.51 26.72 40.67
CA GLY A 287 -6.34 26.93 39.47
C GLY A 287 -5.59 27.70 38.39
N ILE A 288 -5.83 27.34 37.12
CA ILE A 288 -5.17 27.97 35.95
C ILE A 288 -6.20 28.57 35.00
N SER A 289 -5.74 29.47 34.13
CA SER A 289 -6.61 30.09 33.11
C SER A 289 -6.18 29.70 31.70
N ILE A 290 -7.13 29.18 30.91
CA ILE A 290 -6.94 28.83 29.51
C ILE A 290 -7.62 29.88 28.64
N THR A 291 -6.82 30.63 27.89
CA THR A 291 -7.27 31.70 27.00
C THR A 291 -7.58 31.12 25.62
N LEU A 292 -8.83 31.23 25.16
CA LEU A 292 -9.24 30.76 23.84
C LEU A 292 -8.63 31.63 22.72
N PRO A 293 -8.54 31.14 21.48
CA PRO A 293 -8.08 31.94 20.34
C PRO A 293 -8.85 33.26 20.19
N LEU A 294 -8.14 34.38 19.94
CA LEU A 294 -8.72 35.72 19.76
C LEU A 294 -9.52 35.89 18.45
N SER A 295 -9.03 35.27 17.37
CA SER A 295 -9.65 35.31 16.04
C SER A 295 -9.74 33.90 15.43
N PRO A 296 -10.61 33.03 15.98
CA PRO A 296 -10.82 31.69 15.44
C PRO A 296 -11.59 31.74 14.11
N ASP A 297 -11.20 30.88 13.17
CA ASP A 297 -11.99 30.57 11.97
C ASP A 297 -13.22 29.73 12.36
N ASP A 298 -14.23 29.68 11.47
CA ASP A 298 -15.42 28.85 11.70
C ASP A 298 -15.05 27.36 11.85
N ASN A 299 -15.68 26.68 12.80
CA ASN A 299 -15.45 25.27 13.15
C ASN A 299 -14.05 24.95 13.70
N VAL A 300 -13.31 25.94 14.19
CA VAL A 300 -12.13 25.66 15.02
C VAL A 300 -12.58 24.97 16.31
N VAL A 301 -11.87 23.89 16.68
CA VAL A 301 -12.11 23.15 17.92
C VAL A 301 -10.92 23.30 18.86
N VAL A 302 -11.19 23.49 20.14
CA VAL A 302 -10.20 23.47 21.24
C VAL A 302 -10.67 22.47 22.28
N GLY A 303 -9.76 21.60 22.72
CA GLY A 303 -9.99 20.66 23.82
C GLY A 303 -9.29 21.13 25.09
N ILE A 304 -9.88 20.85 26.23
CA ILE A 304 -9.30 21.10 27.56
C ILE A 304 -9.47 19.81 28.36
N LEU A 305 -8.36 19.30 28.90
CA LEU A 305 -8.33 18.06 29.68
C LEU A 305 -7.67 18.32 31.04
N ASP A 306 -8.38 18.04 32.12
CA ASP A 306 -7.76 17.97 33.45
C ASP A 306 -7.00 16.65 33.61
N ILE A 307 -5.67 16.73 33.54
CA ILE A 307 -4.77 15.59 33.76
C ILE A 307 -4.54 15.33 35.26
N SER A 308 -4.66 16.36 36.09
CA SER A 308 -4.40 16.26 37.53
C SER A 308 -5.55 15.65 38.33
N ASN A 309 -6.76 15.61 37.75
CA ASN A 309 -7.98 15.13 38.39
C ASN A 309 -8.31 15.92 39.67
N LEU A 310 -8.16 17.24 39.61
CA LEU A 310 -8.30 18.16 40.73
C LEU A 310 -9.04 19.47 40.35
N ALA A 311 -9.64 19.57 39.16
CA ALA A 311 -10.35 20.78 38.72
C ALA A 311 -11.53 21.19 39.62
N GLY A 312 -12.17 20.27 40.34
CA GLY A 312 -13.20 20.58 41.34
C GLY A 312 -12.65 21.22 42.61
N THR A 313 -11.35 21.06 42.89
CA THR A 313 -10.65 21.76 43.99
C THR A 313 -9.99 23.05 43.48
N TYR A 314 -9.36 22.98 42.31
CA TYR A 314 -8.60 24.05 41.70
C TYR A 314 -9.11 24.29 40.27
N THR A 315 -10.14 25.11 40.16
CA THR A 315 -10.91 25.33 38.91
C THR A 315 -10.05 25.79 37.74
N ILE A 316 -10.31 25.22 36.57
CA ILE A 316 -9.76 25.69 35.30
C ILE A 316 -10.70 26.77 34.76
N THR A 317 -10.20 28.00 34.61
CA THR A 317 -10.98 29.13 34.08
C THR A 317 -10.75 29.27 32.58
N VAL A 318 -11.81 29.24 31.77
CA VAL A 318 -11.73 29.45 30.32
C VAL A 318 -11.97 30.93 30.02
N LEU A 319 -10.92 31.62 29.59
CA LEU A 319 -10.97 33.02 29.20
C LEU A 319 -11.37 33.15 27.74
N ARG A 320 -12.43 33.91 27.48
CA ARG A 320 -13.11 33.97 26.18
C ARG A 320 -12.40 34.78 25.09
N SER A 321 -11.34 35.52 25.44
CA SER A 321 -10.57 36.37 24.51
C SER A 321 -11.42 37.31 23.65
N GLY A 322 -12.47 37.89 24.25
CA GLY A 322 -13.36 38.80 23.53
C GLY A 322 -14.45 38.13 22.67
N ARG A 323 -14.47 36.80 22.55
CA ARG A 323 -15.61 36.04 21.98
C ARG A 323 -16.63 35.68 23.06
N LEU A 324 -17.81 35.20 22.67
CA LEU A 324 -18.81 34.67 23.59
C LEU A 324 -18.55 33.18 23.83
N ILE A 325 -19.04 32.64 24.95
CA ILE A 325 -19.11 31.20 25.23
C ILE A 325 -20.58 30.88 25.52
N GLU A 326 -21.18 29.93 24.80
CA GLU A 326 -22.62 29.63 24.88
C GLU A 326 -23.52 30.87 24.71
N ASP A 327 -23.13 31.79 23.82
CA ASP A 327 -23.77 33.10 23.60
C ASP A 327 -23.74 34.05 24.82
N LEU A 328 -22.91 33.75 25.83
CA LEU A 328 -22.78 34.53 27.06
C LEU A 328 -21.49 35.36 27.08
N PRO A 329 -21.52 36.59 27.66
CA PRO A 329 -20.40 37.51 27.68
C PRO A 329 -19.44 37.32 28.89
N GLU A 330 -19.53 36.17 29.57
CA GLU A 330 -18.73 35.82 30.74
C GLU A 330 -17.70 34.73 30.42
N ASP A 331 -16.67 34.64 31.27
CA ASP A 331 -15.70 33.55 31.22
C ASP A 331 -16.30 32.31 31.88
N TRP A 332 -15.84 31.12 31.46
CA TRP A 332 -16.40 29.85 31.96
C TRP A 332 -15.50 29.23 33.02
N GLN A 333 -16.10 28.48 33.96
CA GLN A 333 -15.38 27.71 34.96
C GLN A 333 -15.60 26.22 34.75
N LEU A 334 -14.52 25.46 34.73
CA LEU A 334 -14.51 24.02 34.57
C LEU A 334 -14.06 23.39 35.89
N ASP A 335 -15.01 22.75 36.57
CA ASP A 335 -14.90 22.28 37.96
C ASP A 335 -15.15 20.78 38.12
N LEU A 336 -15.10 20.01 37.02
CA LEU A 336 -15.21 18.56 37.07
C LEU A 336 -13.82 17.93 37.12
N ASP A 337 -13.52 17.23 38.21
CA ASP A 337 -12.27 16.45 38.33
C ASP A 337 -12.11 15.46 37.17
N GLY A 338 -10.97 15.52 36.49
CA GLY A 338 -10.68 14.65 35.35
C GLY A 338 -11.56 14.93 34.13
N GLY A 339 -12.22 16.10 34.11
CA GLY A 339 -13.10 16.51 33.04
C GLY A 339 -12.38 16.69 31.71
N TYR A 340 -13.09 16.36 30.64
CA TYR A 340 -12.71 16.62 29.27
C TYR A 340 -13.79 17.45 28.57
N TRP A 341 -13.38 18.59 28.04
CA TRP A 341 -14.28 19.52 27.38
C TRP A 341 -13.74 19.88 26.00
N GLU A 342 -14.61 19.84 25.00
CA GLU A 342 -14.31 20.34 23.66
C GLU A 342 -15.24 21.50 23.35
N LEU A 343 -14.66 22.58 22.85
CA LEU A 343 -15.39 23.77 22.40
C LEU A 343 -15.17 23.95 20.90
N ALA A 344 -16.25 24.18 20.16
CA ALA A 344 -16.21 24.54 18.75
C ALA A 344 -16.65 25.99 18.55
N TYR A 345 -15.94 26.73 17.71
CA TYR A 345 -16.29 28.11 17.37
C TYR A 345 -17.28 28.18 16.22
N SER A 346 -18.34 28.97 16.39
CA SER A 346 -19.26 29.35 15.32
C SER A 346 -19.01 30.81 14.92
N ALA A 347 -18.48 31.03 13.72
CA ALA A 347 -18.28 32.36 13.16
C ALA A 347 -19.61 33.07 12.86
N GLN A 348 -20.67 32.30 12.56
CA GLN A 348 -22.01 32.86 12.34
C GLN A 348 -22.57 33.53 13.59
N ARG A 349 -22.31 32.97 14.78
CA ARG A 349 -22.82 33.48 16.05
C ARG A 349 -21.78 34.25 16.85
N GLY A 350 -20.51 34.16 16.48
CA GLY A 350 -19.41 34.79 17.20
C GLY A 350 -19.13 34.16 18.57
N SER A 351 -19.58 32.92 18.78
CA SER A 351 -19.55 32.21 20.07
C SER A 351 -18.88 30.85 19.98
N TRP A 352 -18.25 30.43 21.06
CA TRP A 352 -17.83 29.05 21.32
C TRP A 352 -18.99 28.25 21.90
N TYR A 353 -19.07 26.96 21.58
CA TYR A 353 -20.08 26.03 22.10
C TYR A 353 -19.41 24.74 22.57
N PHE A 354 -19.85 24.23 23.72
CA PHE A 354 -19.44 22.91 24.19
C PHE A 354 -20.06 21.83 23.32
N LEU A 355 -19.25 20.86 22.90
CA LEU A 355 -19.74 19.70 22.17
C LEU A 355 -20.40 18.72 23.16
N SER A 356 -21.68 18.42 22.92
CA SER A 356 -22.56 17.66 23.83
C SER A 356 -22.27 16.16 23.92
N ILE A 357 -21.38 15.63 23.07
CA ILE A 357 -20.91 14.26 23.10
C ILE A 357 -19.38 14.32 22.98
N PRO A 358 -18.63 14.06 24.07
CA PRO A 358 -17.19 13.86 23.97
C PRO A 358 -16.97 12.68 23.03
N ALA A 359 -16.38 12.92 21.86
CA ALA A 359 -15.97 11.82 21.02
C ALA A 359 -14.79 11.12 21.71
N TYR A 360 -15.03 9.86 22.08
CA TYR A 360 -14.10 8.84 22.59
C TYR A 360 -13.90 8.74 24.12
N ASN A 361 -14.10 7.49 24.59
CA ASN A 361 -13.48 6.94 25.78
C ASN A 361 -11.95 6.99 25.61
N ASN A 362 -11.30 8.02 26.13
CA ASN A 362 -9.91 7.89 26.52
C ASN A 362 -9.88 7.61 28.01
N VAL A 363 -9.62 6.34 28.31
CA VAL A 363 -9.20 5.84 29.61
C VAL A 363 -8.16 6.80 30.17
N SER A 364 -8.41 7.34 31.36
CA SER A 364 -7.36 7.91 32.20
C SER A 364 -6.24 6.86 32.31
N PRO A 365 -5.03 7.11 31.77
CA PRO A 365 -3.92 6.22 32.02
C PRO A 365 -3.33 6.70 33.34
N SER A 366 -3.69 6.02 34.43
CA SER A 366 -2.75 5.90 35.53
C SER A 366 -1.42 5.45 34.91
N SER A 367 -0.36 6.24 35.09
CA SER A 367 1.01 6.05 34.57
C SER A 367 1.43 6.67 33.22
N GLY A 368 1.07 7.93 32.97
CA GLY A 368 2.02 8.90 32.37
C GLY A 368 2.48 8.67 30.92
N PHE A 369 1.81 7.81 30.15
CA PHE A 369 2.05 7.70 28.71
C PHE A 369 1.09 8.63 27.94
N ILE A 370 1.64 9.73 27.44
CA ILE A 370 0.97 10.62 26.47
C ILE A 370 1.68 10.41 25.14
N THR A 371 0.94 9.97 24.13
CA THR A 371 1.43 9.80 22.77
C THR A 371 0.68 10.75 21.84
N ASP A 372 1.43 11.55 21.09
CA ASP A 372 0.93 12.48 20.07
C ASP A 372 0.62 11.76 18.74
N SER A 373 0.78 10.44 18.72
CA SER A 373 0.49 9.58 17.58
C SER A 373 -0.63 8.62 17.94
N PRO A 374 -1.75 8.59 17.19
CA PRO A 374 -2.76 7.58 17.39
C PRO A 374 -2.13 6.20 17.11
N LEU A 375 -2.00 5.38 18.15
CA LEU A 375 -1.75 3.95 17.98
C LEU A 375 -3.06 3.33 17.52
N PHE A 376 -3.23 3.22 16.20
CA PHE A 376 -4.36 2.52 15.61
C PHE A 376 -4.19 1.02 15.84
N THR A 377 -4.77 0.53 16.92
CA THR A 377 -5.10 -0.89 17.08
C THR A 377 -6.58 -1.05 17.32
N GLU A 378 -7.40 -0.49 16.42
CA GLU A 378 -8.77 -0.97 16.24
C GLU A 378 -9.14 -0.89 14.76
N THR A 379 -9.49 -2.04 14.19
CA THR A 379 -10.49 -2.10 13.11
C THR A 379 -11.83 -1.67 13.69
N SER A 380 -11.97 -0.37 13.95
CA SER A 380 -13.25 0.27 14.21
C SER A 380 -13.61 0.99 12.93
N LEU A 381 -14.64 0.49 12.24
CA LEU A 381 -15.27 1.22 11.16
C LEU A 381 -15.74 2.56 11.76
N SER A 382 -14.97 3.62 11.51
CA SER A 382 -15.48 4.99 11.61
C SER A 382 -16.86 4.99 10.95
N PRO A 383 -17.93 5.49 11.59
CA PRO A 383 -19.18 5.66 10.89
C PRO A 383 -18.88 6.57 9.69
N SER A 384 -18.92 6.00 8.50
CA SER A 384 -18.73 6.73 7.25
C SER A 384 -19.68 7.94 7.23
N ALA A 385 -19.41 8.94 6.38
CA ALA A 385 -20.37 10.05 6.18
C ALA A 385 -21.80 9.54 5.89
N ARG A 386 -21.93 8.33 5.33
CA ARG A 386 -23.19 7.61 5.17
C ARG A 386 -23.81 7.14 6.49
N ALA A 387 -23.04 6.62 7.43
CA ALA A 387 -23.55 6.21 8.76
C ALA A 387 -23.93 7.43 9.63
N VAL A 388 -23.21 8.55 9.51
CA VAL A 388 -23.61 9.82 10.15
C VAL A 388 -24.89 10.37 9.53
N LYS A 389 -25.01 10.31 8.19
CA LYS A 389 -26.25 10.66 7.47
C LYS A 389 -27.40 9.72 7.83
N GLU A 390 -27.18 8.40 7.89
CA GLU A 390 -28.19 7.43 8.29
C GLU A 390 -28.62 7.63 9.75
N TYR A 391 -27.71 8.00 10.65
CA TYR A 391 -28.04 8.36 12.03
C TYR A 391 -28.84 9.67 12.13
N ALA A 392 -28.43 10.72 11.41
CA ALA A 392 -29.17 11.98 11.33
C ALA A 392 -30.56 11.76 10.70
N ASP A 393 -30.66 11.05 9.59
CA ASP A 393 -31.92 10.67 8.94
C ASP A 393 -32.79 9.84 9.90
N THR A 394 -32.20 8.94 10.70
CA THR A 394 -32.94 8.15 11.70
C THR A 394 -33.43 9.04 12.86
N LYS A 395 -32.64 10.00 13.31
CA LYS A 395 -33.03 10.96 14.37
C LYS A 395 -34.12 11.90 13.87
N ASP A 396 -34.01 12.41 12.65
CA ASP A 396 -35.03 13.23 12.01
C ASP A 396 -36.31 12.44 11.78
N LEU A 397 -36.21 11.16 11.37
CA LEU A 397 -37.36 10.26 11.25
C LEU A 397 -38.01 9.98 12.61
N THR A 398 -37.22 9.81 13.67
CA THR A 398 -37.73 9.60 15.04
C THR A 398 -38.41 10.86 15.58
N VAL A 399 -37.84 12.05 15.29
CA VAL A 399 -38.44 13.33 15.63
C VAL A 399 -39.74 13.54 14.83
N LEU A 400 -39.74 13.31 13.52
CA LEU A 400 -40.94 13.35 12.68
C LEU A 400 -42.00 12.34 13.13
N GLN A 401 -41.62 11.13 13.53
CA GLN A 401 -42.52 10.13 14.10
C GLN A 401 -43.07 10.58 15.45
N SER A 402 -42.25 11.16 16.33
CA SER A 402 -42.70 11.67 17.62
C SER A 402 -43.61 12.90 17.50
N VAL A 403 -43.35 13.79 16.54
CA VAL A 403 -44.20 14.95 16.21
C VAL A 403 -45.48 14.49 15.51
N ALA A 404 -45.44 13.41 14.71
CA ALA A 404 -46.63 12.78 14.14
C ALA A 404 -47.48 12.06 15.21
N LEU A 405 -46.86 11.44 16.22
CA LEU A 405 -47.54 10.75 17.33
C LEU A 405 -48.20 11.71 18.33
N VAL A 406 -47.72 12.94 18.47
CA VAL A 406 -48.38 13.99 19.28
C VAL A 406 -49.69 14.49 18.63
N GLY A 407 -49.95 14.14 17.36
CA GLY A 407 -51.12 14.58 16.59
C GLY A 407 -52.20 13.54 16.29
N THR A 408 -52.01 12.25 16.58
CA THR A 408 -52.99 11.22 16.16
C THR A 408 -53.36 10.29 17.30
N MET A 409 -54.43 10.62 18.01
CA MET A 409 -55.32 9.57 18.50
C MET A 409 -55.90 8.89 17.26
N GLN A 410 -55.36 7.72 16.91
CA GLN A 410 -55.76 6.97 15.73
C GLN A 410 -57.13 6.33 15.96
N GLU A 411 -58.19 7.12 15.79
CA GLU A 411 -59.48 6.58 15.35
C GLU A 411 -59.66 6.92 13.88
N GLY A 412 -59.57 5.91 12.99
CA GLY A 412 -60.34 5.92 11.76
C GLY A 412 -59.68 6.22 10.40
N SER A 413 -58.36 6.12 10.21
CA SER A 413 -57.75 6.34 8.86
C SER A 413 -57.16 5.08 8.20
N GLY A 414 -57.63 3.88 8.56
CA GLY A 414 -57.04 2.61 8.11
C GLY A 414 -57.15 2.30 6.60
N ASN A 415 -57.87 3.11 5.82
CA ASN A 415 -58.22 2.81 4.41
C ASN A 415 -57.70 3.82 3.37
N ALA A 416 -56.89 4.82 3.77
CA ALA A 416 -56.34 5.78 2.82
C ALA A 416 -55.04 5.25 2.16
N PRO A 417 -54.89 5.28 0.82
CA PRO A 417 -53.64 4.95 0.15
C PRO A 417 -52.48 5.84 0.64
N LEU A 418 -51.27 5.26 0.71
CA LEU A 418 -50.04 5.98 1.07
C LEU A 418 -49.86 7.23 0.21
N GLY A 419 -49.64 8.38 0.86
CA GLY A 419 -49.45 9.68 0.20
C GLY A 419 -50.73 10.50 -0.03
N THR A 420 -51.89 10.05 0.46
CA THR A 420 -53.15 10.83 0.39
C THR A 420 -53.07 12.07 1.30
N LEU A 421 -53.28 13.27 0.74
CA LEU A 421 -53.42 14.50 1.53
C LEU A 421 -54.79 14.52 2.20
N VAL A 422 -54.83 14.56 3.53
CA VAL A 422 -56.10 14.59 4.28
C VAL A 422 -56.49 16.03 4.58
N LYS A 423 -57.73 16.40 4.21
CA LYS A 423 -58.37 17.67 4.54
C LYS A 423 -59.55 17.44 5.48
N ASN A 424 -59.88 18.47 6.27
CA ASN A 424 -60.99 18.44 7.21
C ASN A 424 -62.10 19.40 6.75
N ALA A 425 -63.33 18.92 6.71
CA ALA A 425 -64.53 19.71 6.49
C ALA A 425 -65.48 19.57 7.68
N TRP A 426 -66.22 20.65 7.97
CA TRP A 426 -67.15 20.70 9.10
C TRP A 426 -68.57 20.91 8.59
N PHE A 427 -69.50 20.10 9.08
CA PHE A 427 -70.92 20.19 8.74
C PHE A 427 -71.74 20.25 10.01
N GLU A 428 -72.82 21.03 9.98
CA GLU A 428 -73.76 21.13 11.09
C GLU A 428 -75.14 20.64 10.65
N GLY A 429 -75.86 20.05 11.59
CA GLY A 429 -77.22 19.57 11.39
C GLY A 429 -78.01 19.56 12.70
N THR A 430 -79.25 19.10 12.63
CA THR A 430 -80.10 18.92 13.81
C THR A 430 -80.74 17.54 13.76
N THR A 431 -80.77 16.83 14.89
CA THR A 431 -81.51 15.57 14.99
C THR A 431 -83.02 15.81 14.91
N ASP A 432 -83.76 14.89 14.30
CA ASP A 432 -85.21 14.92 14.30
C ASP A 432 -85.80 14.40 15.63
N SER A 433 -87.13 14.22 15.68
CA SER A 433 -87.84 13.65 16.83
C SER A 433 -87.51 12.18 17.10
N SER A 434 -86.84 11.50 16.17
CA SER A 434 -86.35 10.14 16.34
C SER A 434 -84.88 10.07 16.77
N GLY A 435 -84.17 11.20 16.77
CA GLY A 435 -82.74 11.27 17.08
C GLY A 435 -81.84 11.07 15.86
N LEU A 436 -82.38 11.17 14.63
CA LEU A 436 -81.65 11.03 13.37
C LEU A 436 -81.22 12.41 12.85
N CYS A 437 -79.96 12.55 12.46
CA CYS A 437 -79.48 13.69 11.68
C CYS A 437 -78.71 13.19 10.46
N SER A 438 -79.07 13.67 9.26
CA SER A 438 -78.40 13.32 8.00
C SER A 438 -78.10 14.58 7.19
N VAL A 439 -76.88 14.68 6.66
CA VAL A 439 -76.38 15.83 5.91
C VAL A 439 -75.69 15.34 4.62
N SER A 440 -75.96 16.02 3.50
CA SER A 440 -75.21 15.82 2.26
C SER A 440 -73.99 16.74 2.26
N THR A 441 -72.79 16.14 2.15
CA THR A 441 -71.53 16.90 2.26
C THR A 441 -71.04 17.45 0.92
N GLY A 442 -71.51 16.89 -0.20
CA GLY A 442 -70.97 17.16 -1.53
C GLY A 442 -69.57 16.57 -1.78
N LEU A 443 -69.00 15.82 -0.83
CA LEU A 443 -67.64 15.25 -0.93
C LEU A 443 -67.61 13.90 -1.67
N GLY A 444 -68.76 13.29 -1.93
CA GLY A 444 -68.88 12.01 -2.64
C GLY A 444 -68.04 10.90 -1.99
N ASN A 445 -67.35 10.13 -2.82
CA ASN A 445 -66.48 9.01 -2.41
C ASN A 445 -65.10 9.47 -1.90
N ASN A 446 -64.89 10.77 -1.70
CA ASN A 446 -63.64 11.29 -1.15
C ASN A 446 -63.61 11.25 0.38
N ILE A 447 -64.73 10.92 1.04
CA ILE A 447 -64.81 10.77 2.50
C ILE A 447 -63.94 9.59 2.93
N LEU A 448 -63.03 9.86 3.86
CA LEU A 448 -62.12 8.89 4.47
C LEU A 448 -62.62 8.44 5.85
N SER A 449 -63.08 9.39 6.66
CA SER A 449 -63.57 9.15 8.01
C SER A 449 -64.54 10.25 8.42
N VAL A 450 -65.42 9.95 9.38
CA VAL A 450 -66.37 10.92 9.94
C VAL A 450 -66.38 10.75 11.45
N ILE A 451 -66.36 11.88 12.14
CA ILE A 451 -66.62 11.98 13.58
C ILE A 451 -67.83 12.87 13.75
N ALA A 452 -68.80 12.44 14.55
CA ALA A 452 -69.96 13.27 14.89
C ALA A 452 -69.98 13.57 16.38
N SER A 453 -70.52 14.73 16.73
CA SER A 453 -70.80 15.13 18.11
C SER A 453 -72.18 15.74 18.21
N VAL A 454 -72.94 15.37 19.25
CA VAL A 454 -74.28 15.89 19.52
C VAL A 454 -74.29 16.68 20.83
N SER A 455 -75.00 17.80 20.85
CA SER A 455 -75.22 18.56 22.08
C SER A 455 -76.36 17.95 22.90
N ASP A 456 -76.24 17.90 24.23
CA ASP A 456 -77.41 17.76 25.09
C ASP A 456 -78.15 19.11 25.26
N GLY A 457 -79.34 19.08 25.86
CA GLY A 457 -80.11 20.29 26.17
C GLY A 457 -79.47 21.21 27.23
N SER A 458 -78.32 20.83 27.79
CA SER A 458 -77.54 21.58 28.78
C SER A 458 -76.23 22.11 28.21
N GLY A 459 -75.98 21.98 26.91
CA GLY A 459 -74.79 22.47 26.22
C GLY A 459 -73.55 21.57 26.31
N LYS A 460 -73.67 20.35 26.84
CA LYS A 460 -72.58 19.36 26.81
C LYS A 460 -72.56 18.64 25.47
N TRP A 461 -71.36 18.34 24.97
CA TRP A 461 -71.18 17.66 23.69
C TRP A 461 -70.70 16.22 23.89
N PHE A 462 -71.33 15.30 23.18
CA PHE A 462 -71.03 13.87 23.23
C PHE A 462 -70.54 13.40 21.86
N SER A 463 -69.35 12.81 21.80
CA SER A 463 -68.79 12.21 20.59
C SER A 463 -69.32 10.80 20.37
N ILE A 464 -69.54 10.43 19.12
CA ILE A 464 -69.90 9.07 18.72
C ILE A 464 -68.82 8.48 17.80
N SER A 465 -68.45 7.22 18.05
CA SER A 465 -67.49 6.43 17.26
C SER A 465 -68.24 5.42 16.39
N THR A 466 -67.64 5.01 15.27
CA THR A 466 -68.21 4.12 14.24
C THR A 466 -68.36 2.65 14.68
N SER A 467 -68.04 2.30 15.93
CA SER A 467 -68.16 0.92 16.43
C SER A 467 -69.56 0.61 16.97
N GLY A 468 -70.20 -0.43 16.41
CA GLY A 468 -71.61 -0.77 16.58
C GLY A 468 -72.14 -0.81 18.03
N GLY A 469 -73.23 -0.08 18.23
CA GLY A 469 -74.10 -0.05 19.42
C GLY A 469 -75.47 0.55 19.04
N ALA A 470 -76.31 0.90 20.03
CA ALA A 470 -77.65 1.49 19.78
C ALA A 470 -77.64 2.85 19.07
N ASN A 471 -76.48 3.52 19.06
CA ASN A 471 -76.23 4.73 18.29
C ASN A 471 -75.30 4.38 17.12
N THR A 472 -75.64 4.84 15.92
CA THR A 472 -74.87 4.54 14.71
C THR A 472 -74.40 5.81 14.02
N LEU A 473 -73.16 5.80 13.55
CA LEU A 473 -72.59 6.81 12.67
C LEU A 473 -72.27 6.12 11.34
N PHE A 474 -72.79 6.64 10.23
CA PHE A 474 -72.52 6.10 8.90
C PHE A 474 -72.18 7.21 7.91
N TYR A 475 -71.39 6.85 6.90
CA TYR A 475 -71.19 7.63 5.69
C TYR A 475 -71.19 6.69 4.46
N ASN A 476 -71.50 7.22 3.28
CA ASN A 476 -71.46 6.44 2.04
C ASN A 476 -70.70 7.14 0.91
N ASP A 477 -70.43 6.38 -0.16
CA ASP A 477 -69.72 6.85 -1.36
C ASP A 477 -70.48 7.95 -2.14
N SER A 478 -71.76 8.17 -1.82
CA SER A 478 -72.54 9.28 -2.36
C SER A 478 -72.32 10.59 -1.59
N GLY A 479 -71.49 10.59 -0.53
CA GLY A 479 -71.15 11.78 0.25
C GLY A 479 -72.16 12.14 1.34
N HIS A 480 -73.06 11.23 1.71
CA HIS A 480 -73.96 11.44 2.83
C HIS A 480 -73.32 11.00 4.14
N VAL A 481 -73.50 11.82 5.19
CA VAL A 481 -73.11 11.50 6.56
C VAL A 481 -74.34 11.54 7.45
N SER A 482 -74.48 10.56 8.34
CA SER A 482 -75.64 10.47 9.21
C SER A 482 -75.29 9.89 10.57
N VAL A 483 -75.94 10.43 11.59
CA VAL A 483 -75.87 9.92 12.96
C VAL A 483 -77.27 9.62 13.48
N GLN A 484 -77.41 8.52 14.20
CA GLN A 484 -78.65 8.11 14.85
C GLN A 484 -78.41 7.87 16.34
N PHE A 485 -79.22 8.49 17.18
CA PHE A 485 -79.28 8.23 18.62
C PHE A 485 -80.61 7.56 18.99
N SER A 486 -80.71 6.25 18.78
CA SER A 486 -81.97 5.51 18.93
C SER A 486 -82.40 5.43 20.41
N GLY A 487 -83.62 5.86 20.71
CA GLY A 487 -84.26 5.63 22.01
C GLY A 487 -83.79 6.54 23.15
N ASN A 488 -82.96 7.56 22.89
CA ASN A 488 -82.53 8.50 23.91
C ASN A 488 -83.15 9.90 23.70
N PRO A 489 -84.13 10.33 24.54
CA PRO A 489 -84.79 11.63 24.38
C PRO A 489 -83.86 12.82 24.62
N LEU A 490 -82.69 12.63 25.24
CA LEU A 490 -81.72 13.72 25.48
C LEU A 490 -81.13 14.28 24.18
N PHE A 491 -81.10 13.47 23.11
CA PHE A 491 -80.45 13.79 21.83
C PHE A 491 -81.42 14.03 20.68
N GLN A 492 -82.73 14.18 20.95
CA GLN A 492 -83.75 14.54 19.96
C GLN A 492 -83.86 16.06 19.80
N MET A 493 -83.99 16.56 18.57
CA MET A 493 -84.05 18.01 18.29
C MET A 493 -82.84 18.78 18.84
N ARG A 494 -81.64 18.21 18.64
CA ARG A 494 -80.37 18.74 19.12
C ARG A 494 -79.39 19.00 18.00
N ALA A 495 -78.49 19.96 18.22
CA ALA A 495 -77.45 20.30 17.26
C ALA A 495 -76.43 19.17 17.15
N VAL A 496 -76.04 18.88 15.91
CA VAL A 496 -75.02 17.90 15.57
C VAL A 496 -73.93 18.58 14.77
N ARG A 497 -72.68 18.23 15.06
CA ARG A 497 -71.50 18.63 14.31
C ARG A 497 -70.79 17.41 13.77
N PHE A 498 -70.49 17.43 12.49
CA PHE A 498 -69.69 16.42 11.81
C PHE A 498 -68.33 17.02 11.46
N LYS A 499 -67.26 16.33 11.84
CA LYS A 499 -65.92 16.49 11.28
C LYS A 499 -65.73 15.39 10.25
N VAL A 500 -65.53 15.77 8.99
CA VAL A 500 -65.35 14.85 7.88
C VAL A 500 -63.92 14.98 7.37
N GLU A 501 -63.19 13.88 7.40
CA GLU A 501 -61.88 13.77 6.78
C GLU A 501 -62.06 13.31 5.34
N HIS A 502 -61.45 14.02 4.39
CA HIS A 502 -61.55 13.71 2.97
C HIS A 502 -60.22 13.88 2.24
N LYS A 503 -60.10 13.25 1.06
CA LYS A 503 -58.95 13.38 0.15
C LYS A 503 -58.84 14.76 -0.49
#